data_AF-A0A6H0A1G0-F1
#
_entry.id   AF-A0A6H0A1G0-F1
#
_cell.length_a   1.000
_cell.length_b   1.000
_cell.length_c   1.000
_cell.angle_alpha   90.00
_cell.angle_beta   90.00
_cell.angle_gamma   90.00
#
_symmetry.space_group_name_H-M   'P 1'
#
loop_
_entity.id
_entity.type
_entity.pdbx_description
1 polymer ?
#
loop_
_entity_poly.entity_id
_entity_poly.type
_entity_poly.pdbx_seq_one_letter_code
_entity_poly.pdbx_strand_id
1 'polypeptide(L)'
;MTTATLTSKGQLTVPKEIREFLKIDTGDTIEFVTDPKTNSVTISKKGKLCPTCNGSAILESNNLPCFVCNESGYINLDNGIIPYIMMGIPNRKYKINVSITNQKIDDTNRIQFNIMPKIELISEEYSRELLDSIQDTLQIMIIEEFSPKSVSSEELFKMPSDILLEEILDLVTTKTAKEKVNLWFRYERTPFNKN
;
A
#
# COMPACT_ATOMS: atom_id res chain seq x y z
N MET A 1 33.02 0.66 10.48
CA MET A 1 32.30 1.34 11.58
C MET A 1 32.09 2.77 11.13
N THR A 2 30.85 3.17 10.91
CA THR A 2 30.53 4.50 10.34
C THR A 2 30.01 5.38 11.47
N THR A 3 30.56 6.58 11.63
CA THR A 3 30.20 7.53 12.69
C THR A 3 29.54 8.77 12.08
N ALA A 4 28.73 9.45 12.87
CA ALA A 4 28.10 10.71 12.51
C ALA A 4 28.16 11.69 13.70
N THR A 5 28.35 12.96 13.42
CA THR A 5 28.45 14.01 14.44
C THR A 5 27.08 14.65 14.64
N LEU A 6 26.67 14.79 15.91
CA LEU A 6 25.49 15.56 16.27
C LEU A 6 25.76 17.04 16.05
N THR A 7 24.95 17.68 15.22
CA THR A 7 25.06 19.13 14.98
C THR A 7 24.56 19.92 16.20
N SER A 8 24.88 21.21 16.26
CA SER A 8 24.37 22.12 17.30
C SER A 8 22.85 22.23 17.35
N LYS A 9 22.16 21.85 16.27
CA LYS A 9 20.68 21.80 16.18
C LYS A 9 20.10 20.45 16.62
N GLY A 10 20.91 19.54 17.17
CA GLY A 10 20.46 18.21 17.57
C GLY A 10 20.16 17.27 16.40
N GLN A 11 20.65 17.57 15.19
CA GLN A 11 20.45 16.73 14.01
C GLN A 11 21.64 15.78 13.82
N LEU A 12 21.35 14.51 13.54
CA LEU A 12 22.33 13.50 13.13
C LEU A 12 22.08 13.16 11.66
N THR A 13 23.14 13.12 10.85
CA THR A 13 23.04 12.67 9.46
C THR A 13 23.24 11.16 9.40
N VAL A 14 22.27 10.43 8.84
CA VAL A 14 22.45 8.99 8.56
C VAL A 14 23.47 8.84 7.40
N PRO A 15 24.63 8.20 7.64
CA PRO A 15 25.65 8.05 6.60
C PRO A 15 25.12 7.36 5.34
N LYS A 16 25.65 7.72 4.17
CA LYS A 16 25.18 7.20 2.87
C LYS A 16 25.11 5.67 2.84
N GLU A 17 26.16 5.00 3.30
CA GLU A 17 26.24 3.53 3.35
C GLU A 17 25.09 2.91 4.16
N ILE A 18 24.73 3.54 5.29
CA ILE A 18 23.63 3.07 6.14
C ILE A 18 22.27 3.36 5.50
N ARG A 19 22.12 4.52 4.83
CA ARG A 19 20.88 4.84 4.10
C ARG A 19 20.65 3.86 2.95
N GLU A 20 21.67 3.56 2.16
CA GLU A 20 21.58 2.60 1.06
C GLU A 20 21.29 1.18 1.58
N PHE A 21 21.96 0.78 2.66
CA PHE A 21 21.74 -0.53 3.29
C PHE A 21 20.31 -0.69 3.83
N LEU A 22 19.80 0.33 4.51
CA LEU A 22 18.45 0.33 5.10
C LEU A 22 17.36 0.81 4.13
N LYS A 23 17.72 1.16 2.89
CA LYS A 23 16.85 1.76 1.87
C LYS A 23 16.04 2.94 2.42
N ILE A 24 16.73 3.85 3.13
CA ILE A 24 16.15 5.07 3.69
C ILE A 24 16.27 6.20 2.67
N ASP A 25 15.12 6.67 2.20
CA ASP A 25 14.97 7.79 1.29
C ASP A 25 14.44 9.04 1.98
N THR A 26 14.54 10.18 1.30
CA THR A 26 14.00 11.45 1.80
C THR A 26 12.49 11.32 2.02
N GLY A 27 12.02 11.70 3.22
CA GLY A 27 10.61 11.63 3.59
C GLY A 27 10.22 10.35 4.34
N ASP A 28 11.10 9.34 4.40
CA ASP A 28 10.88 8.17 5.24
C ASP A 28 10.83 8.54 6.72
N THR A 29 9.93 7.87 7.45
CA THR A 29 9.85 7.99 8.91
C THR A 29 10.82 7.01 9.55
N ILE A 30 11.64 7.47 10.48
CA ILE A 30 12.59 6.64 11.24
C ILE A 30 12.07 6.47 12.66
N GLU A 31 12.02 5.23 13.13
CA GLU A 31 11.72 4.89 14.51
C GLU A 31 13.02 4.82 15.31
N PHE A 32 13.00 5.41 16.51
CA PHE A 32 14.11 5.43 17.45
C PHE A 32 13.67 4.67 18.71
N VAL A 33 14.40 3.62 19.05
CA VAL A 33 14.17 2.84 20.28
C VAL A 33 15.41 2.96 21.16
N THR A 34 15.23 3.53 22.36
CA THR A 34 16.30 3.65 23.36
C THR A 34 16.40 2.38 24.18
N ASP A 35 17.63 1.88 24.38
CA ASP A 35 17.93 0.84 25.37
C ASP A 35 18.72 1.44 26.55
N PRO A 36 18.06 1.67 27.71
CA PRO A 36 18.71 2.25 28.88
C PRO A 36 19.82 1.36 29.46
N LYS A 37 19.80 0.04 29.24
CA LYS A 37 20.78 -0.88 29.82
C LYS A 37 22.13 -0.80 29.12
N THR A 38 22.10 -0.64 27.80
CA THR A 38 23.30 -0.53 26.97
C THR A 38 23.65 0.92 26.65
N ASN A 39 22.83 1.88 27.07
CA ASN A 39 22.93 3.30 26.73
C ASN A 39 23.04 3.50 25.21
N SER A 40 22.20 2.78 24.46
CA SER A 40 22.22 2.77 23.00
C SER A 40 20.86 3.15 22.41
N VAL A 41 20.87 3.52 21.14
CA VAL A 41 19.66 3.79 20.36
C VAL A 41 19.69 2.91 19.12
N THR A 42 18.62 2.16 18.90
CA THR A 42 18.39 1.44 17.66
C THR A 42 17.52 2.30 16.76
N ILE A 43 17.92 2.42 15.49
CA ILE A 43 17.14 3.09 14.46
C ILE A 43 16.61 2.05 13.48
N SER A 44 15.35 2.19 13.10
CA SER A 44 14.68 1.36 12.09
C SER A 44 13.88 2.24 11.15
N LYS A 45 13.83 1.86 9.87
CA LYS A 45 12.87 2.48 8.94
C LYS A 45 11.47 2.09 9.40
N LYS A 46 10.67 3.09 9.77
CA LYS A 46 9.26 2.86 10.08
C LYS A 46 8.54 2.60 8.75
N GLY A 47 7.61 1.64 8.77
CA GLY A 47 6.79 1.36 7.60
C GLY A 47 5.99 2.59 7.15
N LYS A 48 5.28 2.48 6.02
CA LYS A 48 4.29 3.49 5.64
C LYS A 48 3.14 3.47 6.63
N LEU A 49 2.52 4.63 6.87
CA LEU A 49 1.31 4.69 7.69
C LEU A 49 0.26 3.73 7.11
N CYS A 50 -0.36 2.91 7.95
CA CYS A 50 -1.36 1.96 7.47
C CYS A 50 -2.56 2.74 6.89
N PRO A 51 -2.87 2.61 5.60
CA PRO A 51 -3.93 3.40 4.96
C PRO A 51 -5.32 3.02 5.48
N THR A 52 -5.44 1.82 6.06
CA THR A 52 -6.71 1.30 6.58
C THR A 52 -7.10 1.87 7.94
N CYS A 53 -6.15 1.98 8.87
CA CYS A 53 -6.41 2.50 10.22
C CYS A 53 -5.82 3.90 10.44
N ASN A 54 -5.16 4.46 9.44
CA ASN A 54 -4.46 5.75 9.49
C ASN A 54 -3.53 5.89 10.72
N GLY A 55 -2.82 4.81 11.07
CA GLY A 55 -1.90 4.78 12.21
C GLY A 55 -2.51 4.51 13.58
N SER A 56 -3.85 4.50 13.71
CA SER A 56 -4.51 4.29 15.00
C SER A 56 -4.41 2.87 15.55
N ALA A 57 -3.98 1.91 14.71
CA ALA A 57 -3.94 0.47 15.00
C ALA A 57 -5.31 -0.18 15.27
N ILE A 58 -6.39 0.60 15.22
CA ILE A 58 -7.76 0.19 15.55
C ILE A 58 -8.66 0.49 14.35
N LEU A 59 -9.64 -0.37 14.10
CA LEU A 59 -10.63 -0.22 13.05
C LEU A 59 -11.97 0.22 13.66
N GLU A 60 -12.38 1.44 13.32
CA GLU A 60 -13.70 2.03 13.57
C GLU A 60 -14.22 1.96 15.02
N SER A 61 -15.51 2.30 15.18
CA SER A 61 -16.25 2.43 16.45
C SER A 61 -16.32 1.16 17.28
N ASN A 62 -16.09 0.00 16.67
CA ASN A 62 -16.18 -1.31 17.33
C ASN A 62 -14.88 -1.70 18.07
N ASN A 63 -13.87 -0.83 18.07
CA ASN A 63 -12.60 -1.03 18.77
C ASN A 63 -11.89 -2.33 18.38
N LEU A 64 -12.05 -2.75 17.11
CA LEU A 64 -11.44 -3.97 16.58
C LEU A 64 -9.98 -3.72 16.22
N PRO A 65 -9.08 -4.69 16.42
CA PRO A 65 -7.69 -4.54 16.03
C PRO A 65 -7.55 -4.48 14.50
N CYS A 66 -6.69 -3.59 14.02
CA CYS A 66 -6.37 -3.51 12.60
C CYS A 66 -5.52 -4.70 12.15
N PHE A 67 -6.16 -5.65 11.46
CA PHE A 67 -5.49 -6.85 10.97
C PHE A 67 -4.48 -6.58 9.86
N VAL A 68 -4.69 -5.53 9.06
CA VAL A 68 -3.78 -5.16 7.98
C VAL A 68 -2.40 -4.86 8.56
N CYS A 69 -2.29 -3.90 9.48
CA CYS A 69 -1.01 -3.54 10.09
C CYS A 69 -0.63 -4.34 11.34
N ASN A 70 -1.41 -5.37 11.69
CA ASN A 70 -1.21 -6.16 12.91
C ASN A 70 -1.04 -5.27 14.16
N GLU A 71 -1.94 -4.30 14.34
CA GLU A 71 -1.97 -3.35 15.47
C GLU A 71 -0.72 -2.45 15.61
N SER A 72 0.16 -2.41 14.61
CA SER A 72 1.34 -1.53 14.68
C SER A 72 1.04 -0.10 14.24
N GLY A 73 -0.02 0.11 13.46
CA GLY A 73 -0.31 1.38 12.78
C GLY A 73 0.49 1.60 11.49
N TYR A 74 1.44 0.73 11.16
CA TYR A 74 2.34 0.88 10.00
C TYR A 74 2.43 -0.41 9.19
N ILE A 75 2.73 -0.28 7.90
CA ILE A 75 2.89 -1.40 6.97
C ILE A 75 4.23 -1.32 6.28
N ASN A 76 4.92 -2.45 6.12
CA ASN A 76 6.16 -2.51 5.37
C ASN A 76 5.87 -3.08 3.97
N LEU A 77 6.15 -2.29 2.94
CA LEU A 77 5.94 -2.63 1.53
C LEU A 77 7.26 -2.73 0.75
N ASP A 78 8.38 -2.99 1.42
CA ASP A 78 9.71 -3.02 0.78
C ASP A 78 9.82 -4.08 -0.33
N ASN A 79 8.94 -5.10 -0.30
CA ASN A 79 8.85 -6.16 -1.30
C ASN A 79 7.60 -6.05 -2.20
N GLY A 80 6.87 -4.93 -2.15
CA GLY A 80 5.63 -4.72 -2.89
C GLY A 80 4.36 -5.15 -2.13
N ILE A 81 3.21 -4.77 -2.67
CA ILE A 81 1.90 -4.98 -2.03
C ILE A 81 1.47 -6.44 -1.99
N ILE A 82 1.74 -7.22 -3.04
CA ILE A 82 1.32 -8.63 -3.10
C ILE A 82 2.03 -9.48 -2.05
N PRO A 83 3.37 -9.45 -1.91
CA PRO A 83 4.04 -10.18 -0.82
C PRO A 83 3.58 -9.74 0.56
N TYR A 84 3.29 -8.44 0.73
CA TYR A 84 2.76 -7.93 1.99
C TYR A 84 1.37 -8.50 2.31
N ILE A 85 0.44 -8.54 1.35
CA ILE A 85 -0.88 -9.14 1.56
C ILE A 85 -0.77 -10.63 1.89
N MET A 86 0.10 -11.36 1.18
CA MET A 86 0.24 -12.81 1.35
C MET A 86 0.96 -13.22 2.64
N MET A 87 1.94 -12.44 3.09
CA MET A 87 2.84 -12.82 4.18
C MET A 87 2.83 -11.85 5.36
N GLY A 88 2.53 -10.58 5.12
CA GLY A 88 2.55 -9.52 6.14
C GLY A 88 1.26 -9.42 6.94
N ILE A 89 0.11 -9.83 6.38
CA ILE A 89 -1.16 -9.88 7.11
C ILE A 89 -1.26 -11.21 7.87
N PRO A 90 -1.36 -11.21 9.22
CA PRO A 90 -1.43 -12.44 10.01
C PRO A 90 -2.87 -13.00 10.02
N ASN A 91 -3.30 -13.46 8.84
CA ASN A 91 -4.64 -13.98 8.53
C ASN A 91 -5.23 -14.92 9.60
N ARG A 92 -4.41 -15.84 10.13
CA ARG A 92 -4.83 -16.79 11.16
C ARG A 92 -5.14 -16.12 12.51
N LYS A 93 -4.38 -15.10 12.91
CA LYS A 93 -4.57 -14.39 14.19
C LYS A 93 -5.93 -13.71 14.23
N TYR A 94 -6.33 -13.11 13.11
CA TYR A 94 -7.55 -12.31 12.99
C TYR A 94 -8.70 -13.04 12.27
N LYS A 95 -8.55 -14.34 11.99
CA LYS A 95 -9.53 -15.15 11.25
C LYS A 95 -10.02 -14.47 9.95
N ILE A 96 -9.09 -13.89 9.20
CA ILE A 96 -9.33 -13.35 7.87
C ILE A 96 -8.88 -14.39 6.84
N ASN A 97 -9.75 -14.73 5.91
CA ASN A 97 -9.35 -15.37 4.67
C ASN A 97 -9.03 -14.28 3.63
N VAL A 98 -7.86 -14.41 3.01
CA VAL A 98 -7.41 -13.54 1.93
C VAL A 98 -7.20 -14.39 0.70
N SER A 99 -7.87 -14.05 -0.38
CA SER A 99 -7.71 -14.68 -1.69
C SER A 99 -7.19 -13.65 -2.68
N ILE A 100 -6.22 -14.06 -3.51
CA ILE A 100 -5.70 -13.24 -4.62
C ILE A 100 -5.89 -14.05 -5.90
N THR A 101 -6.64 -13.50 -6.85
CA THR A 101 -6.98 -14.16 -8.10
C THR A 101 -6.41 -13.38 -9.28
N ASN A 102 -5.47 -13.99 -10.01
CA ASN A 102 -4.82 -13.42 -11.21
C ASN A 102 -5.38 -13.99 -12.51
N GLN A 103 -6.36 -14.88 -12.45
CA GLN A 103 -6.93 -15.51 -13.61
C GLN A 103 -8.44 -15.71 -13.45
N LYS A 104 -9.16 -15.63 -14.55
CA LYS A 104 -10.57 -15.98 -14.65
C LYS A 104 -10.75 -17.05 -15.73
N ILE A 105 -11.77 -17.87 -15.58
CA ILE A 105 -12.19 -18.81 -16.61
C ILE A 105 -13.33 -18.13 -17.36
N ASP A 106 -13.19 -17.99 -18.68
CA ASP A 106 -14.25 -17.45 -19.52
C ASP A 106 -15.34 -18.49 -19.83
N ASP A 107 -16.42 -18.05 -20.47
CA ASP A 107 -17.54 -18.92 -20.86
C ASP A 107 -17.14 -20.06 -21.81
N THR A 108 -15.95 -19.98 -22.41
CA THR A 108 -15.37 -21.03 -23.27
C THR A 108 -14.41 -21.96 -22.53
N ASN A 109 -14.39 -21.89 -21.20
CA ASN A 109 -13.52 -22.65 -20.31
C ASN A 109 -12.01 -22.40 -20.55
N ARG A 110 -11.66 -21.22 -21.05
CA ARG A 110 -10.26 -20.80 -21.25
C ARG A 110 -9.81 -19.93 -20.09
N ILE A 111 -8.55 -20.12 -19.71
CA ILE A 111 -7.89 -19.29 -18.70
C ILE A 111 -7.55 -17.95 -19.35
N GLN A 112 -8.10 -16.88 -18.80
CA GLN A 112 -7.72 -15.51 -19.09
C GLN A 112 -7.03 -14.92 -17.88
N PHE A 113 -5.91 -14.25 -18.09
CA PHE A 113 -5.24 -13.53 -17.01
C PHE A 113 -5.97 -12.22 -16.73
N ASN A 114 -6.18 -11.93 -15.46
CA ASN A 114 -6.64 -10.63 -15.05
C ASN A 114 -5.54 -9.61 -15.33
N ILE A 115 -5.96 -8.43 -15.74
CA ILE A 115 -5.07 -7.30 -16.02
C ILE A 115 -4.31 -6.91 -14.76
N MET A 116 -4.97 -7.06 -13.60
CA MET A 116 -4.39 -6.89 -12.29
C MET A 116 -4.92 -7.98 -11.35
N PRO A 117 -4.16 -8.37 -10.33
CA PRO A 117 -4.65 -9.23 -9.26
C PRO A 117 -5.92 -8.69 -8.62
N LYS A 118 -6.92 -9.54 -8.41
CA LYS A 118 -8.10 -9.23 -7.60
C LYS A 118 -7.92 -9.77 -6.19
N ILE A 119 -8.11 -8.93 -5.17
CA ILE A 119 -8.12 -9.36 -3.76
C ILE A 119 -9.56 -9.54 -3.26
N GLU A 120 -9.78 -10.61 -2.52
CA GLU A 120 -11.03 -10.86 -1.79
C GLU A 120 -10.74 -11.13 -0.32
N LEU A 121 -11.47 -10.43 0.56
CA LEU A 121 -11.40 -10.59 2.01
C LEU A 121 -12.68 -11.21 2.55
N ILE A 122 -12.56 -12.23 3.39
CA ILE A 122 -13.70 -12.89 4.05
C ILE A 122 -13.37 -13.11 5.53
N SER A 123 -14.30 -12.79 6.41
CA SER A 123 -14.19 -13.10 7.84
C SER A 123 -15.57 -13.15 8.48
N GLU A 124 -15.67 -13.92 9.57
CA GLU A 124 -16.84 -13.93 10.45
C GLU A 124 -16.71 -12.90 11.59
N GLU A 125 -15.50 -12.42 11.88
CA GLU A 125 -15.22 -11.49 13.00
C GLU A 125 -15.37 -10.01 12.59
N TYR A 126 -15.33 -9.73 11.29
CA TYR A 126 -15.37 -8.38 10.74
C TYR A 126 -16.59 -8.24 9.82
N SER A 127 -17.32 -7.13 9.94
CA SER A 127 -18.50 -6.86 9.12
C SER A 127 -18.15 -6.76 7.64
N ARG A 128 -19.08 -7.15 6.76
CA ARG A 128 -18.90 -7.07 5.30
C ARG A 128 -18.56 -5.66 4.83
N GLU A 129 -19.24 -4.64 5.34
CA GLU A 129 -18.99 -3.23 4.98
C GLU A 129 -17.54 -2.80 5.28
N LEU A 130 -17.06 -3.09 6.50
CA LEU A 130 -15.67 -2.86 6.85
C LEU A 130 -14.73 -3.64 5.92
N LEU A 131 -14.98 -4.93 5.69
CA LEU A 131 -14.14 -5.74 4.80
C LEU A 131 -14.11 -5.21 3.36
N ASP A 132 -15.23 -4.73 2.82
CA ASP A 132 -15.30 -4.10 1.49
C ASP A 132 -14.42 -2.85 1.42
N SER A 133 -14.50 -1.99 2.43
CA SER A 133 -13.68 -0.77 2.52
C SER A 133 -12.18 -1.09 2.60
N ILE A 134 -11.81 -2.10 3.39
CA ILE A 134 -10.41 -2.55 3.52
C ILE A 134 -9.94 -3.21 2.22
N GLN A 135 -10.78 -4.04 1.61
CA GLN A 135 -10.50 -4.70 0.34
C GLN A 135 -10.23 -3.67 -0.75
N ASP A 136 -11.07 -2.64 -0.86
CA ASP A 136 -10.88 -1.54 -1.80
C ASP A 136 -9.57 -0.79 -1.52
N THR A 137 -9.24 -0.55 -0.26
CA THR A 137 -7.97 0.09 0.12
C THR A 137 -6.77 -0.72 -0.38
N LEU A 138 -6.75 -2.03 -0.16
CA LEU A 138 -5.68 -2.92 -0.62
C LEU A 138 -5.68 -3.06 -2.15
N GLN A 139 -6.85 -3.17 -2.77
CA GLN A 139 -7.00 -3.27 -4.22
C GLN A 139 -6.51 -2.00 -4.93
N ILE A 140 -6.78 -0.82 -4.38
CA ILE A 140 -6.26 0.46 -4.87
C ILE A 140 -4.73 0.45 -4.87
N MET A 141 -4.10 -0.08 -3.82
CA MET A 141 -2.64 -0.20 -3.77
C MET A 141 -2.09 -1.17 -4.82
N ILE A 142 -2.80 -2.27 -5.10
CA ILE A 142 -2.48 -3.18 -6.21
C ILE A 142 -2.62 -2.44 -7.55
N ILE A 143 -3.71 -1.69 -7.76
CA ILE A 143 -3.91 -0.93 -8.99
C ILE A 143 -2.77 0.08 -9.18
N GLU A 144 -2.39 0.81 -8.13
CA GLU A 144 -1.30 1.78 -8.18
C GLU A 144 0.04 1.14 -8.55
N GLU A 145 0.38 -0.02 -7.97
CA GLU A 145 1.65 -0.73 -8.24
C GLU A 145 1.71 -1.31 -9.67
N PHE A 146 0.58 -1.81 -10.19
CA PHE A 146 0.53 -2.48 -11.50
C PHE A 146 0.18 -1.53 -12.66
N SER A 147 -0.27 -0.30 -12.38
CA SER A 147 -0.65 0.65 -13.41
C SER A 147 0.57 1.32 -14.04
N PRO A 148 0.69 1.29 -15.38
CA PRO A 148 1.79 1.95 -16.05
C PRO A 148 1.71 3.48 -15.87
N LYS A 149 2.86 4.12 -15.62
CA LYS A 149 2.98 5.57 -15.56
C LYS A 149 2.95 6.19 -16.96
N SER A 150 2.53 7.45 -17.04
CA SER A 150 2.53 8.22 -18.28
C SER A 150 3.96 8.54 -18.71
N VAL A 151 4.20 8.54 -20.02
CA VAL A 151 5.48 8.99 -20.59
C VAL A 151 5.66 10.51 -20.41
N SER A 152 4.56 11.26 -20.26
CA SER A 152 4.60 12.72 -20.11
C SER A 152 4.91 13.19 -18.69
N SER A 153 4.69 12.35 -17.68
CA SER A 153 4.95 12.64 -16.27
C SER A 153 4.90 11.34 -15.45
N GLU A 154 5.91 11.12 -14.62
CA GLU A 154 5.99 9.98 -13.70
C GLU A 154 4.91 10.02 -12.60
N GLU A 155 4.33 11.19 -12.35
CA GLU A 155 3.25 11.39 -11.37
C GLU A 155 1.88 10.94 -11.90
N LEU A 156 1.72 10.82 -13.23
CA LEU A 156 0.45 10.49 -13.87
C LEU A 156 0.43 9.04 -14.34
N PHE A 157 -0.76 8.42 -14.36
CA PHE A 157 -0.93 7.10 -14.96
C PHE A 157 -1.19 7.20 -16.45
N LYS A 158 -0.78 6.18 -17.21
CA LYS A 158 -1.15 6.07 -18.62
C LYS A 158 -2.66 5.86 -18.70
N MET A 159 -3.34 6.65 -19.52
CA MET A 159 -4.78 6.54 -19.73
C MET A 159 -5.12 5.21 -20.46
N PRO A 160 -5.89 4.30 -19.85
CA PRO A 160 -6.41 3.11 -20.49
C PRO A 160 -7.58 3.44 -21.46
N SER A 161 -7.90 2.50 -22.35
CA SER A 161 -9.17 2.52 -23.09
C SER A 161 -10.35 2.45 -22.13
N ASP A 162 -11.56 2.80 -22.57
CA ASP A 162 -12.74 2.76 -21.71
C ASP A 162 -13.05 1.34 -21.22
N ILE A 163 -12.96 0.34 -22.10
CA ILE A 163 -13.13 -1.09 -21.74
C ILE A 163 -12.15 -1.50 -20.63
N LEU A 164 -10.88 -1.12 -20.79
CA LEU A 164 -9.84 -1.43 -19.82
C LEU A 164 -10.06 -0.70 -18.48
N LEU A 165 -10.56 0.54 -18.54
CA LEU A 165 -10.89 1.30 -17.34
C LEU A 165 -12.06 0.65 -16.59
N GLU A 166 -13.10 0.22 -17.29
CA GLU A 166 -14.22 -0.50 -16.68
C GLU A 166 -13.74 -1.78 -15.98
N GLU A 167 -12.88 -2.58 -16.62
CA GLU A 167 -12.29 -3.76 -15.99
C GLU A 167 -11.49 -3.43 -14.71
N ILE A 168 -10.76 -2.31 -14.68
CA ILE A 168 -10.02 -1.86 -13.49
C ILE A 168 -11.00 -1.40 -12.39
N LEU A 169 -12.05 -0.66 -12.76
CA LEU A 169 -13.06 -0.17 -11.82
C LEU A 169 -13.90 -1.30 -11.20
N ASP A 170 -14.03 -2.44 -11.88
CA ASP A 170 -14.69 -3.64 -11.37
C ASP A 170 -13.88 -4.41 -10.33
N LEU A 171 -12.59 -4.08 -10.15
CA LEU A 171 -11.78 -4.65 -9.09
C LEU A 171 -12.14 -4.06 -7.71
N VAL A 172 -12.68 -2.85 -7.67
CA VAL A 172 -13.10 -2.17 -6.43
C VAL A 172 -14.62 -2.15 -6.29
N THR A 173 -15.10 -2.09 -5.06
CA THR A 173 -16.50 -2.36 -4.69
C THR A 173 -17.26 -1.07 -4.46
N THR A 174 -16.72 -0.18 -3.63
CA THR A 174 -17.40 1.03 -3.18
C THR A 174 -17.38 2.11 -4.26
N LYS A 175 -18.44 2.92 -4.28
CA LYS A 175 -18.55 4.07 -5.20
C LYS A 175 -17.38 5.03 -5.04
N THR A 176 -16.98 5.31 -3.79
CA THR A 176 -15.86 6.20 -3.46
C THR A 176 -14.53 5.68 -4.02
N ALA A 177 -14.28 4.37 -3.92
CA ALA A 177 -13.09 3.76 -4.51
C ALA A 177 -13.10 3.86 -6.05
N LYS A 178 -14.25 3.58 -6.69
CA LYS A 178 -14.42 3.71 -8.14
C LYS A 178 -14.16 5.14 -8.61
N GLU A 179 -14.73 6.13 -7.94
CA GLU A 179 -14.52 7.54 -8.26
C GLU A 179 -13.04 7.94 -8.13
N LYS A 180 -12.38 7.52 -7.05
CA LYS A 180 -10.95 7.77 -6.82
C LYS A 180 -10.07 7.18 -7.93
N VAL A 181 -10.29 5.91 -8.27
CA VAL A 181 -9.51 5.23 -9.32
C VAL A 181 -9.80 5.83 -10.69
N ASN A 182 -11.05 6.20 -10.99
CA ASN A 182 -11.41 6.84 -12.25
C ASN A 182 -10.63 8.16 -12.48
N LEU A 183 -10.52 9.00 -11.44
CA LEU A 183 -9.80 10.27 -11.51
C LEU A 183 -8.31 10.11 -11.84
N TRP A 184 -7.68 9.01 -11.42
CA TRP A 184 -6.28 8.71 -11.75
C TRP A 184 -6.03 8.57 -13.26
N PHE A 185 -7.03 8.10 -13.99
CA PHE A 185 -6.93 7.76 -15.41
C PHE A 185 -7.62 8.76 -16.34
N ARG A 186 -8.30 9.77 -15.78
CA ARG A 186 -9.11 10.76 -16.50
C ARG A 186 -8.76 12.19 -16.04
N TYR A 187 -7.47 12.54 -16.11
CA TYR A 187 -7.00 13.92 -15.92
C TYR A 187 -7.08 14.73 -17.22
N GLU A 188 -7.19 16.05 -17.10
CA GLU A 188 -7.16 16.95 -18.26
C GLU A 188 -5.80 16.88 -18.95
N ARG A 189 -5.79 16.64 -20.27
CA ARG A 189 -4.58 16.81 -21.07
C ARG A 189 -4.42 18.29 -21.37
N THR A 190 -3.37 18.93 -20.87
CA THR A 190 -2.89 20.15 -21.48
C THR A 190 -2.42 19.79 -22.89
N PRO A 191 -3.09 20.24 -23.97
CA PRO A 191 -2.58 20.02 -25.30
C PRO A 191 -1.20 20.67 -25.37
N PHE A 192 -0.24 19.97 -25.96
CA PHE A 192 1.10 20.50 -26.22
C PHE A 192 0.99 21.95 -26.68
N ASN A 193 1.58 22.88 -25.93
CA ASN A 193 1.79 24.24 -26.42
C ASN A 193 2.56 24.10 -27.73
N LYS A 194 1.85 24.32 -28.85
CA LYS A 194 2.46 24.43 -30.16
C LYS A 194 3.29 25.71 -30.13
N ASN A 195 4.59 25.56 -29.85
CA ASN A 195 5.58 26.57 -30.23
C ASN A 195 5.77 26.54 -31.75
#